data_AF-A0A7Y3XIE6-F1
#
_entry.id   AF-A0A7Y3XIE6-F1
#
_cell.length_a   1.000
_cell.length_b   1.000
_cell.length_c   1.000
_cell.angle_alpha   90.00
_cell.angle_beta   90.00
_cell.angle_gamma   90.00
#
_symmetry.space_group_name_H-M   'P 1'
#
loop_
_entity.id
_entity.type
_entity.pdbx_description
1 polymer ?
#
loop_
_entity_poly.entity_id
_entity_poly.type
_entity_poly.pdbx_seq_one_letter_code
_entity_poly.pdbx_strand_id
1 'polypeptide(L)'
;MQTFAQKLGLQVYRARRAKRLTQEALAEHLGLSQSQVSAVERGRENALAMERIIRLASFLSIDLDAIERDTGGPDSHRAYCPSSRCPSNRMYFVNEEPFILPGIDTSGARYCRLCGHKLQTVCPHCHRAIQHGSCCTECGCKYISTESLEAHWDEVSDDAFAERLNRRNSATCAMSVQQSNGTPAFIGKEGEMAPDQPMGN
;
A
#
# COMPACT_ATOMS: atom_id res chain seq x y z
N MET A 1 -11.78 -4.31 19.86
CA MET A 1 -11.47 -5.64 19.28
C MET A 1 -12.73 -6.14 18.60
N GLN A 2 -12.65 -6.61 17.35
CA GLN A 2 -13.81 -7.24 16.73
C GLN A 2 -13.97 -8.67 17.24
N THR A 3 -15.18 -9.05 17.65
CA THR A 3 -15.48 -10.41 18.11
C THR A 3 -15.57 -11.37 16.92
N PHE A 4 -15.46 -12.68 17.17
CA PHE A 4 -15.68 -13.70 16.15
C PHE A 4 -17.04 -13.52 15.46
N ALA A 5 -18.09 -13.24 16.25
CA ALA A 5 -19.44 -13.00 15.73
C ALA A 5 -19.48 -11.80 14.76
N GLN A 6 -18.78 -10.72 15.05
CA GLN A 6 -18.70 -9.54 14.17
C GLN A 6 -17.99 -9.85 12.86
N LYS A 7 -16.88 -10.58 12.91
CA LYS A 7 -16.14 -11.00 11.70
C LYS A 7 -16.97 -11.96 10.85
N LEU A 8 -17.61 -12.94 11.48
CA LEU A 8 -18.54 -13.86 10.83
C LEU A 8 -19.70 -13.12 10.17
N GLY A 9 -20.34 -12.19 10.88
CA GLY A 9 -21.45 -11.41 10.36
C GLY A 9 -21.11 -10.63 9.09
N LEU A 10 -19.94 -10.00 9.06
CA LEU A 10 -19.44 -9.29 7.89
C LEU A 10 -19.19 -10.24 6.70
N GLN A 11 -18.60 -11.42 6.95
CA GLN A 11 -18.37 -12.42 5.90
C GLN A 11 -19.68 -12.99 5.35
N VAL A 12 -20.65 -13.28 6.23
CA VAL A 12 -22.00 -13.72 5.84
C VAL A 12 -22.67 -12.69 4.94
N TYR A 13 -22.65 -11.42 5.34
CA TYR A 13 -23.21 -10.33 4.53
C TYR A 13 -22.56 -10.27 3.13
N ARG A 14 -21.23 -10.31 3.06
CA ARG A 14 -20.47 -10.25 1.80
C ARG A 14 -20.77 -11.45 0.90
N ALA A 15 -20.70 -12.67 1.44
CA ALA A 15 -20.94 -13.90 0.69
C ALA A 15 -22.39 -13.96 0.18
N ARG A 16 -23.37 -13.56 1.00
CA ARG A 16 -24.77 -13.48 0.59
C ARG A 16 -24.96 -12.52 -0.59
N ARG A 17 -24.36 -11.32 -0.52
CA ARG A 17 -24.45 -10.30 -1.58
C ARG A 17 -23.74 -10.75 -2.86
N ALA A 18 -22.62 -11.45 -2.76
CA ALA A 18 -21.95 -12.05 -3.91
C ALA A 18 -22.83 -13.08 -4.63
N LYS A 19 -23.62 -13.86 -3.87
CA LYS A 19 -24.64 -14.78 -4.41
C LYS A 19 -25.96 -14.11 -4.79
N ARG A 20 -26.07 -12.78 -4.67
CA ARG A 20 -27.28 -11.97 -4.95
C ARG A 20 -28.54 -12.40 -4.17
N LEU A 21 -28.37 -12.98 -2.99
CA LEU A 21 -29.49 -13.41 -2.14
C LEU A 21 -29.99 -12.28 -1.24
N THR A 22 -31.29 -12.23 -0.99
CA THR A 22 -31.87 -11.41 0.11
C THR A 22 -31.69 -12.12 1.45
N GLN A 23 -31.94 -11.41 2.56
CA GLN A 23 -31.87 -12.04 3.88
C GLN A 23 -32.99 -13.08 4.05
N GLU A 24 -34.18 -12.80 3.52
CA GLU A 24 -35.32 -13.73 3.51
C GLU A 24 -34.98 -15.00 2.72
N ALA A 25 -34.42 -14.86 1.52
CA ALA A 25 -34.07 -16.01 0.68
C ALA A 25 -32.99 -16.89 1.34
N LEU A 26 -31.97 -16.27 1.95
CA LEU A 26 -30.96 -17.02 2.71
C LEU A 26 -31.57 -17.74 3.91
N ALA A 27 -32.50 -17.08 4.61
CA ALA A 27 -33.18 -17.64 5.75
C ALA A 27 -34.01 -18.87 5.34
N GLU A 28 -34.75 -18.77 4.24
CA GLU A 28 -35.55 -19.86 3.68
C GLU A 28 -34.69 -21.08 3.32
N HIS A 29 -33.57 -20.88 2.61
CA HIS A 29 -32.65 -21.97 2.25
C HIS A 29 -32.08 -22.74 3.45
N LEU A 30 -31.96 -22.08 4.60
CA LEU A 30 -31.35 -22.66 5.80
C LEU A 30 -32.38 -23.01 6.88
N GLY A 31 -33.67 -22.79 6.62
CA GLY A 31 -34.73 -22.95 7.62
C GLY A 31 -34.49 -22.09 8.85
N LEU A 32 -34.10 -20.83 8.65
CA LEU A 32 -33.92 -19.79 9.66
C LEU A 32 -34.99 -18.69 9.48
N SER A 33 -35.14 -17.83 10.48
CA SER A 33 -35.90 -16.58 10.33
C SER A 33 -35.02 -15.48 9.75
N GLN A 34 -35.64 -14.54 9.02
CA GLN A 34 -34.96 -13.34 8.52
C GLN A 34 -34.29 -12.54 9.67
N SER A 35 -34.94 -12.48 10.84
CA SER A 35 -34.42 -11.82 12.03
C SER A 35 -33.13 -12.48 12.55
N GLN A 36 -33.02 -13.81 12.50
CA GLN A 36 -31.79 -14.52 12.84
C GLN A 36 -30.65 -14.20 11.86
N VAL A 37 -30.93 -14.18 10.56
CA VAL A 37 -29.94 -13.77 9.55
C VAL A 37 -29.47 -12.33 9.81
N SER A 38 -30.42 -11.41 10.06
CA SER A 38 -30.11 -10.01 10.41
C SER A 38 -29.30 -9.89 11.71
N ALA A 39 -29.56 -10.72 12.73
CA ALA A 39 -28.79 -10.74 13.97
C ALA A 39 -27.36 -11.22 13.74
N VAL A 40 -27.18 -12.27 12.93
CA VAL A 40 -25.85 -12.78 12.54
C VAL A 40 -25.08 -11.73 11.76
N GLU A 41 -25.67 -11.11 10.74
CA GLU A 41 -25.00 -10.10 9.90
C GLU A 41 -24.56 -8.86 10.69
N ARG A 42 -25.27 -8.54 11.78
CA ARG A 42 -24.90 -7.46 12.71
C ARG A 42 -23.85 -7.88 13.75
N GLY A 43 -23.43 -9.15 13.74
CA GLY A 43 -22.44 -9.67 14.67
C GLY A 43 -22.94 -9.85 16.10
N ARG A 44 -24.24 -10.11 16.28
CA ARG A 44 -24.80 -10.38 17.61
C ARG A 44 -24.29 -11.73 18.10
N GLU A 45 -23.71 -11.73 19.30
CA GLU A 45 -23.27 -12.96 19.96
C GLU A 45 -24.47 -13.88 20.21
N ASN A 46 -24.24 -15.19 20.12
CA ASN A 46 -25.26 -16.23 20.32
C ASN A 46 -26.50 -16.08 19.41
N ALA A 47 -26.38 -15.42 18.24
CA ALA A 47 -27.48 -15.28 17.29
C ALA A 47 -27.95 -16.63 16.72
N LEU A 48 -27.05 -17.62 16.64
CA LEU A 48 -27.32 -18.98 16.20
C LEU A 48 -26.51 -19.98 17.02
N ALA A 49 -27.02 -21.21 17.15
CA ALA A 49 -26.25 -22.33 17.66
C ALA A 49 -25.12 -22.71 16.68
N MET A 50 -24.01 -23.25 17.19
CA MET A 50 -22.82 -23.58 16.39
C MET A 50 -23.14 -24.49 15.18
N GLU A 51 -24.01 -25.49 15.36
CA GLU A 51 -24.45 -26.36 14.26
C GLU A 51 -25.06 -25.58 13.09
N ARG A 52 -25.87 -24.56 13.39
CA ARG A 52 -26.49 -23.70 12.37
C ARG A 52 -25.46 -22.77 11.72
N ILE A 53 -24.46 -22.32 12.48
CA ILE A 53 -23.34 -21.53 11.95
C ILE A 53 -22.54 -22.36 10.93
N ILE A 54 -22.26 -23.63 11.22
CA ILE A 54 -21.54 -24.53 10.30
C ILE A 54 -22.33 -24.73 9.00
N ARG A 55 -23.65 -24.95 9.09
CA ARG A 55 -24.50 -25.08 7.89
C ARG A 55 -24.53 -23.80 7.05
N LEU A 56 -24.65 -22.65 7.71
CA LEU A 56 -24.60 -21.33 7.07
C LEU A 56 -23.25 -21.10 6.35
N ALA A 57 -22.15 -21.38 7.04
CA ALA A 57 -20.81 -21.23 6.49
C ALA A 57 -20.58 -22.15 5.29
N SER A 58 -21.02 -23.41 5.39
CA SER A 58 -20.95 -24.38 4.29
C SER A 58 -21.76 -23.90 3.07
N PHE A 59 -22.98 -23.41 3.28
CA PHE A 59 -23.83 -22.91 2.21
C PHE A 59 -23.25 -21.66 1.52
N LEU A 60 -22.62 -20.77 2.28
CA LEU A 60 -21.99 -19.55 1.77
C LEU A 60 -20.53 -19.73 1.34
N SER A 61 -19.97 -20.94 1.47
CA SER A 61 -18.56 -21.24 1.19
C SER A 61 -17.59 -20.37 2.00
N ILE A 62 -17.89 -20.18 3.29
CA ILE A 62 -17.10 -19.41 4.24
C ILE A 62 -16.21 -20.37 5.04
N ASP A 63 -14.91 -20.08 5.09
CA ASP A 63 -13.94 -20.77 5.94
C ASP A 63 -13.97 -20.16 7.37
N LEU A 64 -14.50 -20.93 8.33
CA LEU A 64 -14.61 -20.50 9.73
C LEU A 64 -13.24 -20.40 10.42
N ASP A 65 -12.30 -21.30 10.10
CA ASP A 65 -10.95 -21.30 10.68
C ASP A 65 -10.16 -20.08 10.18
N ALA A 66 -10.40 -19.65 8.94
CA ALA A 66 -9.84 -18.41 8.42
C ALA A 66 -10.37 -17.16 9.16
N ILE A 67 -11.61 -17.17 9.65
CA ILE A 67 -12.20 -16.08 10.44
C ILE A 67 -11.61 -16.04 11.85
N GLU A 68 -11.39 -17.21 12.45
CA GLU A 68 -10.80 -17.31 13.79
C GLU A 68 -9.32 -16.92 13.77
N ARG A 69 -8.57 -17.39 12.76
CA ARG A 69 -7.16 -17.01 12.52
C ARG A 69 -6.98 -15.57 12.09
N ASP A 70 -8.03 -14.90 11.63
CA ASP A 70 -8.00 -13.45 11.44
C ASP A 70 -7.90 -12.80 12.83
N THR A 71 -6.71 -12.78 13.41
CA THR A 71 -6.37 -12.07 14.64
C THR A 71 -6.31 -10.56 14.43
N GLY A 72 -7.09 -10.02 13.48
CA GLY A 72 -7.28 -8.60 13.26
C GLY A 72 -7.69 -7.91 14.55
N GLY A 73 -6.67 -7.53 15.33
CA GLY A 73 -6.75 -6.64 16.46
C GLY A 73 -7.12 -5.24 15.97
N PRO A 74 -7.23 -4.27 16.90
CA PRO A 74 -7.65 -2.90 16.59
C PRO A 74 -6.74 -2.10 15.64
N ASP A 75 -5.76 -2.70 14.96
CA ASP A 75 -4.80 -2.03 14.04
C ASP A 75 -5.16 -2.21 12.55
N SER A 76 -6.46 -2.30 12.22
CA SER A 76 -6.94 -2.57 10.85
C SER A 76 -7.02 -1.33 9.94
N HIS A 77 -6.06 -0.42 10.09
CA HIS A 77 -5.93 0.76 9.22
C HIS A 77 -4.77 0.65 8.23
N ARG A 78 -4.28 -0.57 7.97
CA ARG A 78 -3.29 -0.81 6.94
C ARG A 78 -3.89 -0.46 5.58
N ALA A 79 -3.37 0.59 4.99
CA ALA A 79 -3.75 1.04 3.68
C ALA A 79 -2.51 1.39 2.85
N TYR A 80 -2.59 1.27 1.53
CA TYR A 80 -1.51 1.62 0.63
C TYR A 80 -2.00 2.56 -0.47
N CYS A 81 -1.06 3.33 -1.03
CA CYS A 81 -1.34 4.14 -2.21
C CYS A 81 -1.30 3.26 -3.47
N PRO A 82 -2.37 3.20 -4.29
CA PRO A 82 -2.39 2.37 -5.49
C PRO A 82 -1.58 2.95 -6.66
N SER A 83 -1.05 4.17 -6.55
CA SER A 83 -0.29 4.81 -7.63
C SER A 83 1.14 4.28 -7.68
N SER A 84 1.54 3.72 -8.82
CA SER A 84 2.88 3.17 -9.05
C SER A 84 4.00 4.22 -8.98
N ARG A 85 3.69 5.50 -9.17
CA ARG A 85 4.62 6.63 -9.11
C ARG A 85 4.60 7.40 -7.80
N CYS A 86 3.81 6.96 -6.81
CA CYS A 86 3.76 7.65 -5.52
C CYS A 86 5.08 7.48 -4.75
N PRO A 87 5.65 8.55 -4.17
CA PRO A 87 6.88 8.45 -3.37
C PRO A 87 6.72 7.62 -2.08
N SER A 88 5.48 7.28 -1.68
CA SER A 88 5.27 6.30 -0.60
C SER A 88 5.73 4.88 -0.99
N ASN A 89 5.78 4.59 -2.29
CA ASN A 89 5.98 3.24 -2.81
C ASN A 89 7.43 3.07 -3.28
N ARG A 90 8.03 1.93 -2.98
CA ARG A 90 9.43 1.63 -3.33
C ARG A 90 9.47 0.56 -4.43
N MET A 91 10.00 0.92 -5.58
CA MET A 91 10.24 -0.02 -6.67
C MET A 91 11.51 -0.84 -6.41
N TYR A 92 11.49 -2.11 -6.80
CA TYR A 92 12.65 -3.00 -6.81
C TYR A 92 12.46 -4.09 -7.87
N PHE A 93 13.52 -4.84 -8.18
CA PHE A 93 13.50 -5.87 -9.21
C PHE A 93 13.76 -7.24 -8.60
N VAL A 94 13.06 -8.26 -9.10
CA VAL A 94 13.29 -9.67 -8.79
C VAL A 94 13.39 -10.39 -10.11
N ASN A 95 14.54 -11.00 -10.41
CA ASN A 95 14.80 -11.65 -11.70
C ASN A 95 14.43 -10.76 -12.90
N GLU A 96 14.88 -9.50 -12.88
CA GLU A 96 14.61 -8.49 -13.92
C GLU A 96 13.14 -8.03 -14.03
N GLU A 97 12.22 -8.62 -13.25
CA GLU A 97 10.83 -8.21 -13.22
C GLU A 97 10.61 -7.09 -12.17
N PRO A 98 9.91 -6.00 -12.50
CA PRO A 98 9.65 -4.92 -11.56
C PRO A 98 8.55 -5.31 -10.55
N PHE A 99 8.81 -4.97 -9.29
CA PHE A 99 7.87 -5.04 -8.18
C PHE A 99 7.81 -3.70 -7.45
N ILE A 100 6.66 -3.41 -6.85
CA ILE A 100 6.45 -2.20 -6.07
C ILE A 100 6.05 -2.60 -4.66
N LEU A 101 6.90 -2.27 -3.69
CA LEU A 101 6.62 -2.41 -2.27
C LEU A 101 5.78 -1.21 -1.82
N PRO A 102 4.50 -1.41 -1.45
CA PRO A 102 3.65 -0.32 -0.96
C PRO A 102 4.16 0.25 0.36
N GLY A 103 4.16 1.59 0.46
CA GLY A 103 4.26 2.26 1.76
C GLY A 103 2.95 2.07 2.53
N ILE A 104 3.01 1.34 3.64
CA ILE A 104 1.83 1.05 4.45
C ILE A 104 1.53 2.25 5.37
N ASP A 105 0.39 2.89 5.13
CA ASP A 105 -0.23 3.81 6.08
C ASP A 105 -0.98 2.99 7.12
N THR A 106 -0.79 3.29 8.40
CA THR A 106 -1.50 2.66 9.53
C THR A 106 -2.37 3.66 10.30
N SER A 107 -2.45 4.90 9.81
CA SER A 107 -3.08 6.02 10.50
C SER A 107 -4.59 6.10 10.34
N GLY A 108 -5.15 5.31 9.43
CA GLY A 108 -6.58 5.35 9.10
C GLY A 108 -6.96 6.48 8.15
N ALA A 109 -5.97 7.13 7.53
CA ALA A 109 -6.22 8.12 6.48
C ALA A 109 -7.03 7.50 5.33
N ARG A 110 -7.96 8.26 4.75
CA ARG A 110 -8.71 7.85 3.55
C ARG A 110 -7.96 8.12 2.26
N TYR A 111 -7.03 9.06 2.30
CA TYR A 111 -6.26 9.55 1.15
C TYR A 111 -4.77 9.59 1.51
N CYS A 112 -3.94 9.29 0.53
CA CYS A 112 -2.49 9.36 0.66
C CYS A 112 -2.07 10.80 0.92
N ARG A 113 -1.28 11.02 1.98
CA ARG A 113 -0.80 12.37 2.34
C ARG A 113 0.25 12.94 1.39
N LEU A 114 0.83 12.09 0.53
CA LEU A 114 1.87 12.50 -0.41
C LEU A 114 1.31 12.86 -1.78
N CYS A 115 0.35 12.09 -2.30
CA CYS A 115 -0.17 12.27 -3.66
C CYS A 115 -1.69 12.46 -3.75
N GLY A 116 -2.43 12.39 -2.63
CA GLY A 116 -3.88 12.61 -2.60
C GLY A 116 -4.75 11.44 -3.09
N HIS A 117 -4.17 10.36 -3.63
CA HIS A 117 -4.96 9.20 -4.07
C HIS A 117 -5.69 8.52 -2.91
N LYS A 118 -6.89 7.98 -3.17
CA LYS A 118 -7.63 7.17 -2.21
C LYS A 118 -6.82 5.93 -1.84
N LEU A 119 -6.60 5.72 -0.54
CA LEU A 119 -5.85 4.56 -0.07
C LEU A 119 -6.68 3.28 -0.20
N GLN A 120 -6.00 2.19 -0.53
CA GLN A 120 -6.57 0.85 -0.65
C GLN A 120 -6.22 0.03 0.59
N THR A 121 -7.19 -0.71 1.12
CA THR A 121 -7.02 -1.57 2.29
C THR A 121 -7.07 -3.06 1.96
N VAL A 122 -7.34 -3.38 0.70
CA VAL A 122 -7.54 -4.74 0.21
C VAL A 122 -6.76 -4.99 -1.08
N CYS A 123 -6.47 -6.26 -1.35
CA CYS A 123 -5.93 -6.73 -2.62
C CYS A 123 -6.85 -6.35 -3.79
N PRO A 124 -6.33 -5.83 -4.91
CA PRO A 124 -7.15 -5.45 -6.06
C PRO A 124 -7.75 -6.64 -6.82
N HIS A 125 -7.25 -7.86 -6.58
CA HIS A 125 -7.71 -9.07 -7.26
C HIS A 125 -8.69 -9.88 -6.40
N CYS A 126 -8.27 -10.31 -5.20
CA CYS A 126 -9.10 -11.18 -4.34
C CYS A 126 -9.82 -10.42 -3.21
N HIS A 127 -9.62 -9.11 -3.08
CA HIS A 127 -10.23 -8.25 -2.04
C HIS A 127 -9.94 -8.65 -0.59
N ARG A 128 -8.93 -9.49 -0.33
CA ARG A 128 -8.48 -9.79 1.03
C ARG A 128 -7.70 -8.61 1.61
N ALA A 129 -7.68 -8.49 2.93
CA ALA A 129 -6.93 -7.43 3.62
C ALA A 129 -5.46 -7.46 3.20
N ILE A 130 -4.86 -6.28 3.07
CA ILE A 130 -3.46 -6.17 2.65
C ILE A 130 -2.54 -6.76 3.72
N GLN A 131 -1.54 -7.48 3.26
CA GLN A 131 -0.49 -8.06 4.08
C GLN A 131 0.85 -7.36 3.79
N HIS A 132 1.90 -7.74 4.52
CA HIS A 132 3.24 -7.23 4.25
C HIS A 132 3.76 -7.72 2.89
N GLY A 133 4.56 -6.88 2.23
CA GLY A 133 5.18 -7.18 0.94
C GLY A 133 4.43 -6.58 -0.25
N SER A 134 4.87 -6.98 -1.45
CA SER A 134 4.41 -6.40 -2.73
C SER A 134 3.28 -7.20 -3.37
N CYS A 135 3.05 -8.42 -2.91
CA CYS A 135 2.07 -9.34 -3.45
C CYS A 135 1.13 -9.86 -2.35
N CYS A 136 -0.07 -10.24 -2.77
CA CYS A 136 -1.00 -10.95 -1.90
C CYS A 136 -0.54 -12.39 -1.67
N THR A 137 -0.46 -12.83 -0.42
CA THR A 137 -0.06 -14.21 -0.07
C THR A 137 -1.11 -15.27 -0.45
N GLU A 138 -2.31 -14.83 -0.82
CA GLU A 138 -3.48 -15.70 -1.03
C GLU A 138 -3.72 -15.96 -2.52
N CYS A 139 -3.57 -14.92 -3.35
CA CYS A 139 -3.75 -15.04 -4.79
C CYS A 139 -2.46 -14.79 -5.60
N GLY A 140 -1.37 -14.37 -4.96
CA GLY A 140 -0.10 -14.08 -5.63
C GLY A 140 -0.05 -12.75 -6.40
N CYS A 141 -1.18 -12.08 -6.62
CA CYS A 141 -1.20 -10.84 -7.41
C CYS A 141 -0.46 -9.67 -6.73
N LYS A 142 0.21 -8.84 -7.53
CA LYS A 142 0.83 -7.57 -7.09
C LYS A 142 -0.23 -6.60 -6.56
N TYR A 143 0.06 -5.90 -5.46
CA TYR A 143 -0.87 -4.89 -4.93
C TYR A 143 -0.96 -3.65 -5.81
N ILE A 144 0.15 -3.29 -6.45
CA ILE A 144 0.28 -2.13 -7.33
C ILE A 144 0.75 -2.64 -8.68
N SER A 145 0.03 -2.34 -9.76
CA SER A 145 0.43 -2.74 -11.10
C SER A 145 1.65 -1.94 -11.57
N THR A 146 2.51 -2.61 -12.35
CA THR A 146 3.68 -1.99 -13.00
C THR A 146 3.42 -1.57 -14.44
N GLU A 147 2.28 -1.96 -15.03
CA GLU A 147 1.91 -1.71 -16.43
C GLU A 147 1.99 -0.22 -16.83
N SER A 148 1.69 0.71 -15.92
CA SER A 148 1.77 2.16 -16.19
C SER A 148 3.20 2.73 -16.23
N LEU A 149 4.22 1.89 -15.99
CA LEU A 149 5.64 2.27 -16.09
C LEU A 149 6.23 1.86 -17.44
N GLU A 150 5.77 0.74 -18.01
CA GLU A 150 6.24 0.22 -19.30
C GLU A 150 5.91 1.17 -20.46
N ALA A 151 4.77 1.88 -20.37
CA ALA A 151 4.31 2.82 -21.41
C ALA A 151 5.16 4.09 -21.60
N HIS A 152 6.29 4.26 -20.91
CA HIS A 152 7.12 5.48 -21.02
C HIS A 152 8.59 5.22 -21.37
N TRP A 153 9.01 3.97 -21.55
CA TRP A 153 10.38 3.67 -21.99
C TRP A 153 10.52 3.60 -23.52
N ASP A 154 9.42 3.47 -24.26
CA ASP A 154 9.44 3.51 -25.74
C ASP A 154 9.54 4.94 -26.32
N GLU A 155 9.20 5.98 -25.56
CA GLU A 155 9.32 7.38 -26.01
C GLU A 155 10.69 8.00 -25.74
N VAL A 156 11.54 7.32 -24.98
CA VAL A 156 12.93 7.75 -24.73
C VAL A 156 13.87 6.88 -25.55
N SER A 157 13.61 6.77 -26.86
CA SER A 157 14.64 6.31 -27.80
C SER A 157 15.83 7.26 -27.71
N ASP A 158 17.02 6.69 -27.60
CA ASP A 158 18.29 7.31 -27.17
C ASP A 158 18.70 8.62 -27.87
N ASP A 159 18.11 8.97 -29.01
CA ASP A 159 18.49 10.15 -29.78
C ASP A 159 17.96 11.49 -29.21
N ALA A 160 16.76 11.52 -28.64
CA ALA A 160 16.14 12.78 -28.19
C ALA A 160 16.70 13.29 -26.84
N PHE A 161 17.14 12.38 -25.97
CA PHE A 161 17.73 12.72 -24.68
C PHE A 161 19.17 13.25 -24.83
N ALA A 162 19.96 12.62 -25.70
CA ALA A 162 21.30 13.09 -26.06
C ALA A 162 21.25 14.50 -26.68
N GLU A 163 20.27 14.76 -27.55
CA GLU A 163 20.12 16.07 -28.20
C GLU A 163 19.68 17.18 -27.23
N ARG A 164 18.84 16.87 -26.22
CA ARG A 164 18.47 17.83 -25.16
C ARG A 164 19.63 18.17 -24.22
N LEU A 165 20.50 17.20 -23.91
CA LEU A 165 21.72 17.43 -23.14
C LEU A 165 22.71 18.29 -23.92
N ASN A 166 22.89 18.02 -25.22
CA ASN A 166 23.74 18.85 -26.08
C ASN A 166 23.23 20.28 -26.20
N ARG A 167 21.92 20.52 -26.35
CA ARG A 167 21.36 21.89 -26.36
C ARG A 167 21.57 22.64 -25.05
N ARG A 168 21.51 21.96 -23.90
CA ARG A 168 21.79 22.56 -22.58
C ARG A 168 23.26 22.94 -22.42
N ASN A 169 24.19 22.12 -22.91
CA ASN A 169 25.63 22.39 -22.83
C ASN A 169 26.08 23.45 -23.85
N SER A 170 25.44 23.55 -25.02
CA SER A 170 25.69 24.63 -25.99
C SER A 170 25.18 25.99 -25.53
N ALA A 171 24.11 26.04 -24.73
CA ALA A 171 23.55 27.29 -24.20
C ALA A 171 24.30 27.83 -22.97
N THR A 172 25.11 27.00 -22.30
CA THR A 172 25.92 27.42 -21.13
C THR A 172 27.36 27.80 -21.46
N CYS A 173 27.81 27.66 -22.71
CA CYS A 173 29.18 27.96 -23.11
C CYS A 173 29.37 29.32 -23.81
N ALA A 174 28.31 30.14 -23.94
CA ALA A 174 28.35 31.38 -24.74
C ALA A 174 28.24 32.69 -23.93
N MET A 175 28.53 32.70 -22.63
CA MET A 175 28.68 33.96 -21.88
C MET A 175 29.98 33.99 -21.05
N SER A 176 30.99 34.59 -21.70
CA SER A 176 31.93 35.54 -21.11
C SER A 176 33.05 35.02 -20.21
N VAL A 177 34.08 34.48 -20.87
CA VAL A 177 35.48 34.79 -20.54
C VAL A 177 35.70 36.28 -20.82
N GLN A 178 35.78 37.11 -19.78
CA GLN A 178 36.44 38.42 -19.88
C GLN A 178 37.33 38.66 -18.66
N GLN A 179 38.53 39.12 -18.98
CA GLN A 179 39.71 39.30 -18.15
C GLN A 179 39.54 40.42 -17.12
N SER A 180 40.18 40.29 -15.97
CA SER A 180 40.73 41.45 -15.26
C SER A 180 41.99 41.07 -14.49
N ASN A 181 43.12 41.52 -15.03
CA ASN A 181 44.39 41.64 -14.31
C ASN A 181 44.27 42.71 -13.22
N GLY A 182 44.79 42.43 -12.02
CA GLY A 182 44.96 43.38 -10.93
C GLY A 182 45.78 42.78 -9.78
N THR A 183 47.01 43.26 -9.63
CA THR A 183 48.08 42.86 -8.70
C THR A 183 47.71 43.08 -7.21
N PRO A 184 48.41 42.43 -6.25
CA PRO A 184 47.97 42.25 -4.87
C PRO A 184 48.48 43.36 -3.93
N ALA A 185 47.72 43.63 -2.87
CA ALA A 185 48.19 44.42 -1.72
C ALA A 185 48.06 43.61 -0.43
N PHE A 186 49.23 43.41 0.18
CA PHE A 186 49.49 42.96 1.55
C PHE A 186 48.66 43.71 2.60
N ILE A 187 48.27 43.03 3.69
CA ILE A 187 48.56 43.37 5.10
C ILE A 187 48.21 42.12 5.93
N GLY A 188 49.20 41.62 6.65
CA GLY A 188 49.08 40.47 7.55
C GLY A 188 48.62 40.82 8.97
N LYS A 189 48.41 39.74 9.74
CA LYS A 189 48.58 39.56 11.19
C LYS A 189 48.18 38.10 11.46
N GLU A 190 49.12 37.15 11.46
CA GLU A 190 49.97 36.73 12.59
C GLU A 190 49.19 36.30 13.85
N GLY A 191 49.40 35.04 14.24
CA GLY A 191 49.37 34.57 15.62
C GLY A 191 48.05 33.96 16.10
N GLU A 192 47.97 32.63 16.20
CA GLU A 192 48.29 31.95 17.46
C GLU A 192 48.12 30.42 17.33
N MET A 193 49.09 29.73 17.92
CA MET A 193 49.39 28.31 17.83
C MET A 193 49.37 27.77 19.26
N ALA A 194 48.61 26.73 19.56
CA ALA A 194 48.70 25.98 20.82
C ALA A 194 47.87 24.67 20.79
N PRO A 195 48.19 23.66 21.63
CA PRO A 195 48.43 22.30 21.16
C PRO A 195 47.63 21.19 21.88
N ASP A 196 47.83 19.97 21.36
CA ASP A 196 47.82 18.64 22.00
C ASP A 196 46.77 18.29 23.08
N GLN A 197 45.94 17.30 22.77
CA GLN A 197 45.20 16.49 23.74
C GLN A 197 46.02 15.25 24.13
N PRO A 198 46.17 14.93 25.44
CA PRO A 198 46.52 13.58 25.85
C PRO A 198 45.27 12.72 26.14
N MET A 199 45.42 11.44 25.84
CA MET A 199 44.49 10.36 26.12
C MET A 199 44.28 10.16 27.63
N GLY A 200 43.03 9.92 28.03
CA GLY A 200 42.65 9.46 29.36
C GLY A 200 42.24 8.00 29.34
N ASN A 201 42.72 7.26 30.34
CA ASN A 201 42.53 5.83 30.62
C ASN A 201 41.07 5.37 30.72
#